data_AF-A0A1F5UFB2-F1
#
_entry.id   AF-A0A1F5UFB2-F1
#
_cell.length_a   1.000
_cell.length_b   1.000
_cell.length_c   1.000
_cell.angle_alpha   90.00
_cell.angle_beta   90.00
_cell.angle_gamma   90.00
#
_symmetry.space_group_name_H-M   'P 1'
#
loop_
_entity.id
_entity.type
_entity.pdbx_description
1 polymer ?
#
loop_
_entity_poly.entity_id
_entity_poly.type
_entity_poly.pdbx_seq_one_letter_code
_entity_poly.pdbx_strand_id
1 'polypeptide(L)'
;MPLVSSTEWLLKAQKEKFGIGAFNANNMEFIEAIVEVAEEMQAPVIIQVSQGAIKYAGLEMATEMVKAAANLASVPVILHLDHGTDYLQNVRCLRSGFTSLMFDGSALNFEDNVKMTAKITEMSHACKIPVEAELGKVLQIGDNNSAETIEKAMTQPEEAVKFVTATKIDSLAVAIGSVHAMKDRTAKLDIPRLKKIRAALAAANCDIPLVLHGSSGVDPDSIKEGIANGLCKINVATQLSVSFVKAIGEQYTKTPAEKDMRKILLPGKNAVKDRVREYMGFFGCKGKGVIAGAKSGIQASEIKHHE
;
A
#
# COMPACT_ATOMS: atom_id res chain seq x y z
N MET A 1 10.97 -13.12 10.03
CA MET A 1 12.14 -12.85 9.17
C MET A 1 12.45 -11.34 9.14
N PRO A 2 13.65 -10.85 8.77
CA PRO A 2 13.84 -9.40 8.60
C PRO A 2 12.92 -8.84 7.50
N LEU A 3 12.63 -7.54 7.57
CA LEU A 3 11.93 -6.82 6.50
C LEU A 3 12.66 -6.98 5.17
N VAL A 4 11.89 -7.03 4.08
CA VAL A 4 12.41 -7.15 2.71
C VAL A 4 12.17 -5.86 1.91
N SER A 5 12.98 -5.64 0.87
CA SER A 5 12.76 -4.56 -0.09
C SER A 5 11.53 -4.84 -0.97
N SER A 6 10.81 -3.79 -1.38
CA SER A 6 9.70 -3.95 -2.34
C SER A 6 10.14 -4.27 -3.77
N THR A 7 11.40 -3.99 -4.13
CA THR A 7 11.88 -4.08 -5.53
C THR A 7 11.62 -5.46 -6.15
N GLU A 8 12.15 -6.52 -5.54
CA GLU A 8 12.08 -7.87 -6.09
C GLU A 8 10.63 -8.38 -6.15
N TRP A 9 9.83 -8.03 -5.15
CA TRP A 9 8.44 -8.45 -5.04
C TRP A 9 7.54 -7.76 -6.05
N LEU A 10 7.71 -6.47 -6.28
CA LEU A 10 6.94 -5.74 -7.29
C LEU A 10 7.32 -6.15 -8.71
N LEU A 11 8.61 -6.43 -8.97
CA LEU A 11 9.04 -7.00 -10.26
C LEU A 11 8.49 -8.41 -10.48
N LYS A 12 8.46 -9.24 -9.43
CA LYS A 12 7.80 -10.56 -9.48
C LYS A 12 6.30 -10.41 -9.77
N ALA A 13 5.63 -9.47 -9.10
CA ALA A 13 4.22 -9.16 -9.30
C ALA A 13 3.91 -8.75 -10.74
N GLN A 14 4.75 -7.88 -11.32
CA GLN A 14 4.66 -7.48 -12.73
C GLN A 14 4.83 -8.65 -13.68
N LYS A 15 5.87 -9.48 -13.47
CA LYS A 15 6.18 -10.64 -14.33
C LYS A 15 5.08 -11.71 -14.27
N GLU A 16 4.60 -12.01 -13.07
CA GLU A 16 3.64 -13.09 -12.82
C GLU A 16 2.18 -12.62 -12.81
N LYS A 17 1.92 -11.33 -13.07
CA LYS A 17 0.60 -10.70 -13.17
C LYS A 17 -0.28 -10.90 -11.93
N PHE A 18 0.25 -10.54 -10.77
CA PHE A 18 -0.54 -10.44 -9.53
C PHE A 18 -0.34 -9.07 -8.87
N GLY A 19 -1.20 -8.73 -7.91
CA GLY A 19 -1.09 -7.52 -7.10
C GLY A 19 -0.59 -7.84 -5.69
N ILE A 20 0.24 -6.96 -5.13
CA ILE A 20 0.62 -6.98 -3.72
C ILE A 20 -0.27 -6.00 -2.97
N GLY A 21 -0.95 -6.49 -1.94
CA GLY A 21 -1.73 -5.64 -1.07
C GLY A 21 -0.83 -4.75 -0.22
N ALA A 22 -1.05 -3.44 -0.30
CA ALA A 22 -0.41 -2.46 0.55
C ALA A 22 -1.46 -1.84 1.48
N PHE A 23 -1.34 -2.15 2.76
CA PHE A 23 -2.37 -1.87 3.75
C PHE A 23 -1.85 -0.86 4.76
N ASN A 24 -2.56 0.26 4.94
CA ASN A 24 -2.21 1.23 5.97
C ASN A 24 -2.48 0.65 7.36
N ALA A 25 -1.49 0.75 8.24
CA ALA A 25 -1.61 0.33 9.63
C ALA A 25 -1.46 1.52 10.57
N ASN A 26 -2.34 1.59 11.57
CA ASN A 26 -2.41 2.72 12.51
C ASN A 26 -2.07 2.32 13.96
N ASN A 27 -2.07 1.03 14.27
CA ASN A 27 -1.81 0.46 15.59
C ASN A 27 -1.38 -1.02 15.48
N MET A 28 -1.15 -1.66 16.62
CA MET A 28 -0.75 -3.07 16.72
C MET A 28 -1.79 -4.01 16.08
N GLU A 29 -3.08 -3.82 16.35
CA GLU A 29 -4.14 -4.71 15.85
C GLU A 29 -4.19 -4.76 14.33
N PHE A 30 -3.99 -3.62 13.64
CA PHE A 30 -3.90 -3.60 12.19
C PHE A 30 -2.69 -4.37 11.67
N ILE A 31 -1.51 -4.12 12.26
CA ILE A 31 -0.26 -4.78 11.86
C ILE A 31 -0.42 -6.30 11.98
N GLU A 32 -0.89 -6.78 13.13
CA GLU A 32 -1.11 -8.21 13.37
C GLU A 32 -2.16 -8.78 12.41
N ALA A 33 -3.30 -8.10 12.22
CA ALA A 33 -4.34 -8.56 11.29
C ALA A 33 -3.82 -8.71 9.85
N ILE A 34 -3.04 -7.74 9.38
CA ILE A 34 -2.46 -7.75 8.03
C ILE A 34 -1.46 -8.91 7.88
N VAL A 35 -0.54 -9.08 8.83
CA VAL A 35 0.48 -10.14 8.78
C VAL A 35 -0.14 -11.53 8.93
N GLU A 36 -1.09 -11.73 9.84
CA GLU A 36 -1.79 -13.01 10.02
C GLU A 36 -2.49 -13.45 8.74
N VAL A 37 -3.19 -12.54 8.05
CA VAL A 37 -3.85 -12.88 6.78
C VAL A 37 -2.82 -13.15 5.69
N ALA A 38 -1.70 -12.41 5.66
CA ALA A 38 -0.63 -12.67 4.71
C ALA A 38 -0.01 -14.07 4.91
N GLU A 39 0.17 -14.52 6.17
CA GLU A 39 0.58 -15.89 6.51
C GLU A 39 -0.46 -16.93 6.05
N GLU A 40 -1.74 -16.73 6.40
CA GLU A 40 -2.85 -17.60 5.98
C GLU A 40 -2.89 -17.76 4.45
N MET A 41 -2.55 -16.70 3.71
CA MET A 41 -2.54 -16.69 2.25
C MET A 41 -1.18 -17.04 1.63
N GLN A 42 -0.13 -17.22 2.45
CA GLN A 42 1.25 -17.43 2.01
C GLN A 42 1.68 -16.40 0.94
N ALA A 43 1.39 -15.12 1.18
CA ALA A 43 1.50 -14.04 0.22
C ALA A 43 2.39 -12.90 0.73
N PRO A 44 3.14 -12.19 -0.13
CA PRO A 44 3.87 -11.00 0.28
C PRO A 44 2.89 -9.89 0.65
N VAL A 45 3.26 -9.05 1.61
CA VAL A 45 2.44 -7.92 2.05
C VAL A 45 3.26 -6.67 2.30
N ILE A 46 2.68 -5.52 1.97
CA ILE A 46 3.25 -4.22 2.27
C ILE A 46 2.45 -3.59 3.41
N ILE A 47 3.12 -3.27 4.52
CA ILE A 47 2.56 -2.47 5.59
C ILE A 47 2.95 -1.02 5.33
N GLN A 48 1.93 -0.18 5.18
CA GLN A 48 2.10 1.23 4.86
C GLN A 48 1.90 2.08 6.10
N VAL A 49 2.81 3.02 6.32
CA VAL A 49 2.73 3.98 7.42
C VAL A 49 2.64 5.38 6.80
N SER A 50 1.48 6.01 6.97
CA SER A 50 1.22 7.36 6.45
C SER A 50 1.73 8.44 7.41
N GLN A 51 1.77 9.70 6.94
CA GLN A 51 2.07 10.85 7.82
C GLN A 51 1.12 10.95 9.01
N GLY A 52 -0.16 10.63 8.81
CA GLY A 52 -1.15 10.63 9.89
C GLY A 52 -0.82 9.58 10.96
N ALA A 53 -0.45 8.37 10.53
CA ALA A 53 -0.02 7.30 11.43
C ALA A 53 1.26 7.68 12.19
N ILE A 54 2.24 8.30 11.53
CA ILE A 54 3.47 8.80 12.17
C ILE A 54 3.15 9.87 13.21
N LYS A 55 2.25 10.81 12.92
CA LYS A 55 1.83 11.84 13.87
C LYS A 55 1.09 11.25 15.07
N TYR A 56 0.33 10.18 14.87
CA TYR A 56 -0.45 9.53 15.92
C TYR A 56 0.42 8.65 16.84
N ALA A 57 1.19 7.72 16.26
CA ALA A 57 1.94 6.72 17.01
C ALA A 57 3.39 7.14 17.32
N GLY A 58 3.94 8.12 16.60
CA GLY A 58 5.37 8.38 16.55
C GLY A 58 6.09 7.47 15.55
N LEU A 59 7.15 7.97 14.91
CA LEU A 59 7.88 7.25 13.87
C LEU A 59 8.53 5.98 14.42
N GLU A 60 9.19 6.08 15.58
CA GLU A 60 9.89 4.98 16.21
C GLU A 60 8.92 3.84 16.56
N MET A 61 7.81 4.16 17.23
CA MET A 61 6.81 3.15 17.61
C MET A 61 6.19 2.48 16.38
N ALA A 62 5.76 3.27 15.39
CA ALA A 62 5.19 2.73 14.16
C ALA A 62 6.16 1.78 13.44
N THR A 63 7.45 2.13 13.42
CA THR A 63 8.49 1.32 12.76
C THR A 63 8.79 0.04 13.53
N GLU A 64 8.98 0.13 14.85
CA GLU A 64 9.38 -1.02 15.65
C GLU A 64 8.26 -2.06 15.79
N MET A 65 6.98 -1.65 15.83
CA MET A 65 5.85 -2.59 15.78
C MET A 65 5.85 -3.42 14.49
N VAL A 66 6.12 -2.79 13.34
CA VAL A 66 6.17 -3.50 12.06
C VAL A 66 7.38 -4.44 11.98
N LYS A 67 8.55 -4.02 12.46
CA LYS A 67 9.73 -4.90 12.55
C LYS A 67 9.48 -6.11 13.44
N ALA A 68 8.83 -5.91 14.59
CA ALA A 68 8.49 -7.00 15.49
C ALA A 68 7.58 -8.03 14.80
N ALA A 69 6.51 -7.56 14.12
CA ALA A 69 5.62 -8.44 13.38
C ALA A 69 6.32 -9.16 12.21
N ALA A 70 7.15 -8.45 11.44
CA ALA A 70 7.95 -9.04 10.36
C ALA A 70 8.89 -10.14 10.89
N ASN A 71 9.54 -9.93 12.04
CA ASN A 71 10.45 -10.91 12.64
C ASN A 71 9.76 -12.23 12.98
N LEU A 72 8.47 -12.19 13.34
CA LEU A 72 7.66 -13.38 13.61
C LEU A 72 7.12 -14.02 12.32
N ALA A 73 6.98 -13.26 11.25
CA ALA A 73 6.48 -13.75 9.96
C ALA A 73 7.47 -14.69 9.24
N SER A 74 6.91 -15.61 8.47
CA SER A 74 7.55 -16.44 7.44
C SER A 74 7.30 -15.95 6.03
N VAL A 75 6.27 -15.13 5.82
CA VAL A 75 6.01 -14.44 4.56
C VAL A 75 6.79 -13.12 4.46
N PRO A 76 7.03 -12.61 3.23
CA PRO A 76 7.74 -11.37 3.02
C PRO A 76 6.90 -10.16 3.47
N VAL A 77 7.43 -9.41 4.43
CA VAL A 77 6.82 -8.17 4.94
C VAL A 77 7.69 -6.98 4.53
N ILE A 78 7.08 -6.00 3.86
CA ILE A 78 7.70 -4.73 3.46
C ILE A 78 7.16 -3.63 4.39
N LEU A 79 8.03 -2.75 4.88
CA LEU A 79 7.64 -1.50 5.54
C LEU A 79 7.78 -0.33 4.56
N HIS A 80 6.67 0.33 4.24
CA HIS A 80 6.58 1.38 3.24
C HIS A 80 6.10 2.72 3.82
N LEU A 81 6.80 3.81 3.49
CA LEU A 81 6.35 5.17 3.80
C LEU A 81 5.28 5.55 2.79
N ASP A 82 4.10 5.91 3.27
CA ASP A 82 2.98 6.31 2.41
C ASP A 82 2.80 7.84 2.42
N HIS A 83 2.69 8.41 1.22
CA HIS A 83 2.59 9.86 0.99
C HIS A 83 3.63 10.69 1.77
N GLY A 84 4.93 10.40 1.59
CA GLY A 84 6.00 11.22 2.15
C GLY A 84 5.93 12.66 1.62
N THR A 85 5.85 13.64 2.51
CA THR A 85 5.57 15.04 2.17
C THR A 85 6.79 15.87 1.80
N ASP A 86 7.97 15.46 2.27
CA ASP A 86 9.20 16.20 2.06
C ASP A 86 10.45 15.31 2.17
N TYR A 87 11.59 15.90 1.83
CA TYR A 87 12.90 15.25 1.85
C TYR A 87 13.28 14.76 3.25
N LEU A 88 13.07 15.58 4.30
CA LEU A 88 13.52 15.25 5.65
C LEU A 88 12.69 14.12 6.26
N GLN A 89 11.39 14.06 5.96
CA GLN A 89 10.52 12.96 6.35
C GLN A 89 10.99 11.64 5.72
N ASN A 90 11.36 11.66 4.43
CA ASN A 90 11.94 10.49 3.76
C ASN A 90 13.27 10.07 4.41
N VAL A 91 14.16 11.02 4.73
CA VAL A 91 15.42 10.74 5.44
C VAL A 91 15.16 10.10 6.81
N ARG A 92 14.17 10.61 7.57
CA ARG A 92 13.82 10.07 8.88
C ARG A 92 13.30 8.64 8.76
N CYS A 93 12.38 8.38 7.84
CA CYS A 93 11.85 7.03 7.61
C CYS A 93 12.94 6.06 7.16
N LEU A 94 13.82 6.48 6.24
CA LEU A 94 14.97 5.69 5.83
C LEU A 94 15.84 5.31 7.04
N ARG A 95 16.20 6.29 7.87
CA ARG A 95 17.00 6.06 9.09
C ARG A 95 16.32 5.13 10.08
N SER A 96 15.00 5.20 10.20
CA SER A 96 14.24 4.35 11.12
C SER A 96 14.13 2.90 10.64
N GLY A 97 14.48 2.59 9.40
CA GLY A 97 14.53 1.23 8.87
C GLY A 97 13.36 0.86 7.97
N PHE A 98 12.74 1.84 7.30
CA PHE A 98 11.82 1.59 6.20
C PHE A 98 12.56 0.89 5.05
N THR A 99 11.92 -0.10 4.43
CA THR A 99 12.49 -0.86 3.30
C THR A 99 11.90 -0.47 1.95
N SER A 100 11.03 0.54 1.94
CA SER A 100 10.42 1.15 0.77
C SER A 100 9.95 2.57 1.13
N LEU A 101 10.15 3.54 0.25
CA LEU A 101 9.73 4.92 0.47
C LEU A 101 8.75 5.38 -0.61
N MET A 102 7.91 6.36 -0.28
CA MET A 102 7.14 7.12 -1.27
C MET A 102 7.34 8.60 -1.04
N PHE A 103 7.58 9.34 -2.12
CA PHE A 103 7.41 10.79 -2.14
C PHE A 103 6.18 11.17 -2.95
N ASP A 104 5.26 11.90 -2.33
CA ASP A 104 4.08 12.43 -3.00
C ASP A 104 4.29 13.90 -3.35
N GLY A 105 4.76 14.13 -4.58
CA GLY A 105 4.89 15.45 -5.17
C GLY A 105 3.71 15.85 -6.06
N SER A 106 2.58 15.14 -6.02
CA SER A 106 1.43 15.37 -6.92
C SER A 106 0.81 16.76 -6.80
N ALA A 107 1.01 17.44 -5.66
CA ALA A 107 0.58 18.82 -5.45
C ALA A 107 1.55 19.87 -6.03
N LEU A 108 2.76 19.47 -6.41
CA LEU A 108 3.76 20.35 -7.03
C LEU A 108 3.51 20.45 -8.54
N ASN A 109 4.07 21.48 -9.17
CA ASN A 109 4.19 21.46 -10.62
C ASN A 109 5.14 20.32 -11.06
N PHE A 110 5.04 19.91 -12.33
CA PHE A 110 5.78 18.76 -12.85
C PHE A 110 7.30 18.87 -12.62
N GLU A 111 7.90 20.03 -12.87
CA GLU A 111 9.35 20.22 -12.74
C GLU A 111 9.83 20.10 -11.29
N ASP A 112 9.10 20.68 -10.34
CA ASP A 112 9.45 20.62 -8.93
C ASP A 112 9.21 19.23 -8.35
N ASN A 113 8.17 18.52 -8.82
CA ASN A 113 7.96 17.11 -8.50
C ASN A 113 9.14 16.26 -9.00
N VAL A 114 9.57 16.43 -10.26
CA VAL A 114 10.73 15.72 -10.82
C VAL A 114 12.00 16.02 -10.00
N LYS A 115 12.30 17.29 -9.72
CA LYS A 115 13.51 17.69 -8.97
C LYS A 115 13.54 17.07 -7.58
N MET A 116 12.45 17.17 -6.83
CA MET A 116 12.39 16.64 -5.47
C MET A 116 12.41 15.11 -5.45
N THR A 117 11.65 14.47 -6.33
CA THR A 117 11.62 13.01 -6.47
C THR A 117 13.01 12.47 -6.80
N ALA A 118 13.69 13.02 -7.82
CA ALA A 118 15.03 12.60 -8.22
C ALA A 118 16.04 12.70 -7.06
N LYS A 119 15.96 13.79 -6.27
CA LYS A 119 16.82 13.98 -5.08
C LYS A 119 16.55 12.93 -3.99
N ILE A 120 15.29 12.56 -3.77
CA ILE A 120 14.91 11.51 -2.81
C ILE A 120 15.36 10.14 -3.32
N THR A 121 15.15 9.86 -4.61
CA THR A 121 15.60 8.63 -5.27
C THR A 121 17.11 8.46 -5.13
N GLU A 122 17.91 9.48 -5.43
CA GLU A 122 19.37 9.42 -5.31
C GLU A 122 19.81 9.04 -3.89
N MET A 123 19.25 9.70 -2.88
CA MET A 123 19.54 9.44 -1.47
C MET A 123 19.11 8.01 -1.05
N SER A 124 17.94 7.57 -1.48
CA SER A 124 17.41 6.25 -1.14
C SER A 124 18.18 5.12 -1.83
N HIS A 125 18.56 5.31 -3.10
CA HIS A 125 19.34 4.35 -3.89
C HIS A 125 20.76 4.16 -3.36
N ALA A 126 21.37 5.18 -2.76
CA ALA A 126 22.63 5.03 -2.04
C ALA A 126 22.54 4.02 -0.88
N CYS A 127 21.33 3.81 -0.33
CA CYS A 127 21.02 2.82 0.69
C CYS A 127 20.34 1.55 0.14
N LYS A 128 20.22 1.42 -1.19
CA LYS A 128 19.51 0.33 -1.89
C LYS A 128 18.03 0.20 -1.49
N ILE A 129 17.40 1.32 -1.12
CA ILE A 129 15.98 1.36 -0.78
C ILE A 129 15.19 1.92 -1.99
N PRO A 130 14.13 1.23 -2.46
CA PRO A 130 13.34 1.68 -3.59
C PRO A 130 12.43 2.87 -3.23
N VAL A 131 12.14 3.69 -4.23
CA VAL A 131 11.27 4.86 -4.14
C VAL A 131 10.07 4.72 -5.08
N GLU A 132 8.89 4.87 -4.50
CA GLU A 132 7.64 5.13 -5.19
C GLU A 132 7.41 6.64 -5.33
N ALA A 133 6.82 7.07 -6.43
CA ALA A 133 6.31 8.44 -6.56
C ALA A 133 4.98 8.48 -7.29
N GLU A 134 4.25 9.58 -7.13
CA GLU A 134 2.95 9.82 -7.74
C GLU A 134 3.04 10.83 -8.89
N LEU A 135 2.37 10.49 -10.00
CA LEU A 135 2.16 11.40 -11.12
C LEU A 135 0.68 11.43 -11.52
N GLY A 136 0.16 12.62 -11.75
CA GLY A 136 -1.29 12.87 -11.71
C GLY A 136 -1.73 13.12 -10.27
N LYS A 137 -3.02 13.30 -10.06
CA LYS A 137 -3.60 13.57 -8.73
C LYS A 137 -4.74 12.62 -8.47
N VAL A 138 -4.63 11.80 -7.42
CA VAL A 138 -5.77 11.05 -6.89
C VAL A 138 -6.67 11.99 -6.11
N LEU A 139 -7.85 12.27 -6.65
CA LEU A 139 -8.80 13.22 -6.06
C LEU A 139 -9.39 12.68 -4.74
N GLN A 140 -9.88 13.58 -3.88
CA GLN A 140 -10.58 13.21 -2.64
C GLN A 140 -12.10 13.39 -2.79
N ILE A 141 -12.88 12.64 -2.00
CA ILE A 141 -14.32 12.91 -1.87
C ILE A 141 -14.53 14.30 -1.29
N GLY A 142 -15.38 15.10 -1.93
CA GLY A 142 -15.74 16.45 -1.50
C GLY A 142 -15.12 17.57 -2.34
N ASP A 143 -14.11 17.25 -3.16
CA ASP A 143 -13.69 18.15 -4.24
C ASP A 143 -14.83 18.21 -5.28
N ASN A 144 -15.17 19.41 -5.76
CA ASN A 144 -16.26 19.66 -6.71
C ASN A 144 -15.87 19.14 -8.11
N ASN A 145 -15.70 17.83 -8.23
CA ASN A 145 -15.00 17.15 -9.31
C ASN A 145 -15.90 17.01 -10.54
N SER A 146 -15.83 17.96 -11.46
CA SER A 146 -16.38 17.76 -12.80
C SER A 146 -15.64 16.62 -13.53
N ALA A 147 -16.29 15.98 -14.50
CA ALA A 147 -15.65 14.95 -15.33
C ALA A 147 -14.33 15.46 -15.97
N GLU A 148 -14.31 16.72 -16.37
CA GLU A 148 -13.12 17.39 -16.92
C GLU A 148 -12.00 17.56 -15.88
N THR A 149 -12.34 17.81 -14.61
CA THR A 149 -11.36 17.92 -13.52
C THR A 149 -10.72 16.55 -13.24
N ILE A 150 -11.52 15.48 -13.26
CA ILE A 150 -11.05 14.11 -13.09
C ILE A 150 -10.10 13.75 -14.24
N GLU A 151 -10.48 14.03 -15.48
CA GLU A 151 -9.65 13.69 -16.64
C GLU A 151 -8.32 14.44 -16.66
N LYS A 152 -8.32 15.74 -16.31
CA LYS A 152 -7.08 16.53 -16.17
C LYS A 152 -6.18 16.06 -15.04
N ALA A 153 -6.76 15.46 -13.99
CA ALA A 153 -6.01 14.90 -12.88
C ALA A 153 -5.37 13.54 -13.21
N MET A 154 -5.82 12.85 -14.28
CA MET A 154 -5.28 11.55 -14.65
C MET A 154 -3.88 11.63 -15.26
N THR A 155 -3.09 10.59 -15.04
CA THR A 155 -1.73 10.48 -15.56
C THR A 155 -1.73 10.43 -17.09
N GLN A 156 -0.88 11.24 -17.72
CA GLN A 156 -0.62 11.16 -19.16
C GLN A 156 0.55 10.21 -19.46
N PRO A 157 0.44 9.30 -20.46
CA PRO A 157 1.49 8.34 -20.78
C PRO A 157 2.86 8.96 -21.08
N GLU A 158 2.87 10.10 -21.76
CA GLU A 158 4.08 10.79 -22.21
C GLU A 158 4.80 11.47 -21.03
N GLU A 159 4.02 12.01 -20.09
CA GLU A 159 4.54 12.55 -18.83
C GLU A 159 5.09 11.44 -17.93
N ALA A 160 4.46 10.27 -17.88
CA ALA A 160 4.96 9.13 -17.13
C ALA A 160 6.36 8.72 -17.60
N VAL A 161 6.59 8.63 -18.92
CA VAL A 161 7.92 8.32 -19.47
C VAL A 161 8.97 9.36 -19.06
N LYS A 162 8.65 10.66 -19.21
CA LYS A 162 9.55 11.76 -18.82
C LYS A 162 9.86 11.70 -17.33
N PHE A 163 8.84 11.48 -16.51
CA PHE A 163 8.94 11.45 -15.06
C PHE A 163 9.81 10.30 -14.59
N VAL A 164 9.54 9.06 -15.03
CA VAL A 164 10.32 7.87 -14.66
C VAL A 164 11.77 8.00 -15.11
N THR A 165 12.01 8.45 -16.34
CA THR A 165 13.37 8.61 -16.88
C THR A 165 14.18 9.63 -16.09
N ALA A 166 13.57 10.77 -15.74
CA ALA A 166 14.25 11.85 -15.02
C ALA A 166 14.47 11.53 -13.53
N THR A 167 13.53 10.82 -12.90
CA THR A 167 13.55 10.58 -11.46
C THR A 167 14.15 9.25 -11.04
N LYS A 168 14.20 8.26 -11.96
CA LYS A 168 14.71 6.90 -11.73
C LYS A 168 14.02 6.14 -10.60
N ILE A 169 12.77 6.49 -10.28
CA ILE A 169 11.94 5.79 -9.30
C ILE A 169 11.74 4.31 -9.66
N ASP A 170 11.42 3.51 -8.65
CA ASP A 170 11.28 2.05 -8.75
C ASP A 170 9.83 1.62 -8.98
N SER A 171 8.86 2.46 -8.65
CA SER A 171 7.44 2.23 -8.93
C SER A 171 6.68 3.55 -9.08
N LEU A 172 5.65 3.56 -9.93
CA LEU A 172 4.87 4.75 -10.22
C LEU A 172 3.40 4.58 -9.81
N ALA A 173 2.94 5.42 -8.91
CA ALA A 173 1.52 5.59 -8.64
C ALA A 173 0.87 6.41 -9.75
N VAL A 174 -0.18 5.84 -10.35
CA VAL A 174 -0.89 6.43 -11.50
C VAL A 174 -2.33 6.78 -11.13
N ALA A 175 -2.74 7.98 -11.49
CA ALA A 175 -4.13 8.44 -11.41
C ALA A 175 -4.90 7.94 -12.64
N ILE A 176 -5.73 6.92 -12.44
CA ILE A 176 -6.54 6.27 -13.49
C ILE A 176 -8.02 6.16 -13.09
N GLY A 177 -8.54 7.16 -12.37
CA GLY A 177 -9.96 7.26 -12.02
C GLY A 177 -10.37 6.74 -10.65
N SER A 178 -9.43 6.28 -9.81
CA SER A 178 -9.70 6.05 -8.39
C SER A 178 -9.75 7.38 -7.62
N VAL A 179 -10.49 7.38 -6.51
CA VAL A 179 -10.66 8.54 -5.61
C VAL A 179 -10.46 8.07 -4.18
N HIS A 180 -9.77 8.88 -3.37
CA HIS A 180 -9.53 8.58 -1.97
C HIS A 180 -10.82 8.67 -1.12
N ALA A 181 -10.85 7.89 -0.03
CA ALA A 181 -11.92 7.87 0.97
C ALA A 181 -13.31 7.38 0.49
N MET A 182 -13.41 6.80 -0.71
CA MET A 182 -14.64 6.19 -1.19
C MET A 182 -15.11 5.02 -0.32
N LYS A 183 -16.39 5.08 0.07
CA LYS A 183 -17.06 4.05 0.87
C LYS A 183 -17.81 3.02 0.00
N ASP A 184 -18.29 3.45 -1.16
CA ASP A 184 -18.99 2.61 -2.13
C ASP A 184 -18.01 2.07 -3.17
N ARG A 185 -18.08 0.77 -3.47
CA ARG A 185 -17.17 0.07 -4.41
C ARG A 185 -17.68 0.07 -5.84
N THR A 186 -17.94 1.25 -6.38
CA THR A 186 -18.58 1.42 -7.70
C THR A 186 -17.66 2.07 -8.74
N ALA A 187 -16.49 2.56 -8.35
CA ALA A 187 -15.56 3.22 -9.26
C ALA A 187 -14.93 2.21 -10.23
N LYS A 188 -14.87 2.60 -11.50
CA LYS A 188 -14.17 1.87 -12.56
C LYS A 188 -12.88 2.59 -12.92
N LEU A 189 -11.80 1.83 -13.05
CA LEU A 189 -10.51 2.33 -13.51
C LEU A 189 -10.53 2.58 -15.03
N ASP A 190 -9.78 3.58 -15.48
CA ASP A 190 -9.49 3.83 -16.90
C ASP A 190 -8.42 2.83 -17.40
N ILE A 191 -8.87 1.60 -17.68
CA ILE A 191 -8.02 0.52 -18.21
C ILE A 191 -7.38 0.89 -19.57
N PRO A 192 -8.08 1.54 -20.53
CA PRO A 192 -7.45 2.04 -21.74
C PRO A 192 -6.25 2.94 -21.47
N ARG A 193 -6.34 3.88 -20.53
CA ARG A 193 -5.22 4.74 -20.12
C ARG A 193 -4.11 3.95 -19.46
N LEU A 194 -4.41 3.03 -18.55
CA LEU A 194 -3.41 2.15 -17.93
C LEU A 194 -2.60 1.38 -18.99
N LYS A 195 -3.27 0.81 -19.99
CA LYS A 195 -2.61 0.12 -21.12
C LYS A 195 -1.69 1.06 -21.92
N LYS A 196 -2.12 2.30 -22.18
CA LYS A 196 -1.30 3.30 -22.86
C LYS A 196 -0.05 3.68 -22.04
N ILE A 197 -0.20 3.89 -20.73
CA ILE A 197 0.94 4.17 -19.83
C ILE A 197 1.93 3.00 -19.87
N ARG A 198 1.45 1.77 -19.68
CA ARG A 198 2.31 0.56 -19.74
C ARG A 198 3.04 0.44 -21.08
N ALA A 199 2.35 0.64 -22.19
CA ALA A 199 2.95 0.57 -23.52
C ALA A 199 4.01 1.65 -23.73
N ALA A 200 3.77 2.89 -23.26
CA ALA A 200 4.71 3.99 -23.37
C ALA A 200 5.99 3.74 -22.54
N LEU A 201 5.85 3.27 -21.30
CA LEU A 201 6.99 2.93 -20.43
C LEU A 201 7.85 1.81 -21.04
N ALA A 202 7.20 0.77 -21.56
CA ALA A 202 7.88 -0.33 -22.24
C ALA A 202 8.61 0.12 -23.51
N ALA A 203 7.98 0.95 -24.34
CA ALA A 203 8.59 1.50 -25.56
C ALA A 203 9.81 2.38 -25.27
N ALA A 204 9.82 3.07 -24.13
CA ALA A 204 10.93 3.90 -23.66
C ALA A 204 11.99 3.13 -22.85
N ASN A 205 11.86 1.80 -22.71
CA ASN A 205 12.75 0.94 -21.92
C ASN A 205 12.89 1.39 -20.45
N CYS A 206 11.78 1.86 -19.87
CA CYS A 206 11.66 2.30 -18.47
C CYS A 206 10.49 1.58 -17.78
N ASP A 207 10.31 0.31 -18.10
CA ASP A 207 9.19 -0.52 -17.63
C ASP A 207 9.32 -0.82 -16.13
N ILE A 208 8.56 -0.10 -15.30
CA ILE A 208 8.54 -0.25 -13.84
C ILE A 208 7.17 -0.68 -13.31
N PRO A 209 7.07 -1.27 -12.11
CA PRO A 209 5.80 -1.58 -11.46
C PRO A 209 4.87 -0.36 -11.33
N LEU A 210 3.59 -0.54 -11.65
CA LEU A 210 2.56 0.50 -11.49
C LEU A 210 1.73 0.26 -10.22
N VAL A 211 1.32 1.34 -9.58
CA VAL A 211 0.67 1.34 -8.26
C VAL A 211 -0.71 1.98 -8.34
N LEU A 212 -1.69 1.34 -7.71
CA LEU A 212 -3.03 1.87 -7.56
C LEU A 212 -3.26 2.41 -6.14
N HIS A 213 -3.47 3.71 -6.08
CA HIS A 213 -3.95 4.42 -4.89
C HIS A 213 -5.48 4.49 -4.87
N GLY A 214 -6.07 4.78 -3.72
CA GLY A 214 -7.53 4.94 -3.59
C GLY A 214 -8.38 3.71 -3.94
N SER A 215 -7.87 2.49 -3.77
CA SER A 215 -8.60 1.28 -4.22
C SER A 215 -9.84 0.91 -3.38
N SER A 216 -10.05 1.58 -2.23
CA SER A 216 -11.14 1.31 -1.30
C SER A 216 -12.56 1.44 -1.89
N GLY A 217 -12.73 2.29 -2.90
CA GLY A 217 -14.01 2.45 -3.63
C GLY A 217 -14.02 1.85 -5.03
N VAL A 218 -12.99 1.09 -5.41
CA VAL A 218 -12.90 0.50 -6.73
C VAL A 218 -13.60 -0.86 -6.74
N ASP A 219 -14.36 -1.09 -7.81
CA ASP A 219 -15.01 -2.37 -8.07
C ASP A 219 -13.97 -3.52 -8.15
N PRO A 220 -14.21 -4.67 -7.49
CA PRO A 220 -13.27 -5.78 -7.48
C PRO A 220 -12.85 -6.27 -8.87
N ASP A 221 -13.76 -6.33 -9.84
CA ASP A 221 -13.45 -6.80 -11.18
C ASP A 221 -12.62 -5.77 -11.95
N SER A 222 -12.87 -4.47 -11.71
CA SER A 222 -12.00 -3.41 -12.22
C SER A 222 -10.59 -3.47 -11.64
N ILE A 223 -10.42 -3.81 -10.36
CA ILE A 223 -9.09 -4.04 -9.76
C ILE A 223 -8.40 -5.23 -10.43
N LYS A 224 -9.09 -6.37 -10.60
CA LYS A 224 -8.54 -7.56 -11.27
C LYS A 224 -8.10 -7.23 -12.70
N GLU A 225 -8.92 -6.49 -13.43
CA GLU A 225 -8.58 -6.06 -14.79
C GLU A 225 -7.36 -5.13 -14.78
N GLY A 226 -7.25 -4.21 -13.82
CA GLY A 226 -6.08 -3.36 -13.67
C GLY A 226 -4.79 -4.16 -13.37
N ILE A 227 -4.86 -5.18 -12.51
CA ILE A 227 -3.74 -6.08 -12.23
C ILE A 227 -3.32 -6.85 -13.50
N ALA A 228 -4.29 -7.37 -14.26
CA ALA A 228 -4.02 -8.05 -15.53
C ALA A 228 -3.32 -7.15 -16.56
N ASN A 229 -3.43 -5.83 -16.41
CA ASN A 229 -2.84 -4.80 -17.26
C ASN A 229 -1.65 -4.05 -16.64
N GLY A 230 -1.10 -4.57 -15.53
CA GLY A 230 0.21 -4.16 -15.03
C GLY A 230 0.21 -3.40 -13.70
N LEU A 231 -0.91 -3.31 -12.99
CA LEU A 231 -0.88 -2.89 -11.58
C LEU A 231 -0.27 -3.98 -10.70
N CYS A 232 0.69 -3.60 -9.88
CA CYS A 232 1.51 -4.51 -9.07
C CYS A 232 1.37 -4.27 -7.56
N LYS A 233 0.98 -3.06 -7.15
CA LYS A 233 0.74 -2.67 -5.76
C LYS A 233 -0.62 -1.99 -5.64
N ILE A 234 -1.43 -2.43 -4.69
CA ILE A 234 -2.80 -1.95 -4.49
C ILE A 234 -2.96 -1.42 -3.06
N ASN A 235 -3.12 -0.10 -2.91
CA ASN A 235 -3.21 0.56 -1.60
C ASN A 235 -4.65 0.48 -1.06
N VAL A 236 -4.81 0.02 0.19
CA VAL A 236 -6.10 -0.12 0.88
C VAL A 236 -6.00 0.49 2.29
N ALA A 237 -6.83 1.49 2.57
CA ALA A 237 -6.83 2.19 3.86
C ALA A 237 -8.23 2.35 4.46
N THR A 238 -9.13 3.02 3.71
CA THR A 238 -10.43 3.47 4.21
C THR A 238 -11.31 2.32 4.65
N GLN A 239 -11.42 1.25 3.86
CA GLN A 239 -12.27 0.10 4.21
C GLN A 239 -11.79 -0.61 5.48
N LEU A 240 -10.48 -0.68 5.73
CA LEU A 240 -9.94 -1.26 6.96
C LEU A 240 -10.38 -0.43 8.17
N SER A 241 -10.18 0.88 8.11
CA SER A 241 -10.54 1.81 9.18
C SER A 241 -12.05 1.81 9.48
N VAL A 242 -12.88 1.83 8.43
CA VAL A 242 -14.34 1.76 8.56
C VAL A 242 -14.76 0.45 9.22
N SER A 243 -14.20 -0.68 8.78
CA SER A 243 -14.53 -2.01 9.34
C SER A 243 -14.13 -2.13 10.81
N PHE A 244 -12.94 -1.63 11.17
CA PHE A 244 -12.45 -1.63 12.54
C PHE A 244 -13.34 -0.80 13.45
N VAL A 245 -13.58 0.47 13.10
CA VAL A 245 -14.37 1.41 13.91
C VAL A 245 -15.81 0.94 14.08
N LYS A 246 -16.40 0.37 13.02
CA LYS A 246 -17.75 -0.20 13.09
C LYS A 246 -17.81 -1.37 14.09
N ALA A 247 -16.88 -2.33 13.98
CA ALA A 247 -16.88 -3.52 14.82
C ALA A 247 -16.64 -3.21 16.30
N ILE A 248 -15.71 -2.28 16.62
CA ILE A 248 -15.51 -1.85 18.03
C ILE A 248 -16.76 -1.13 18.57
N GLY A 249 -17.44 -0.32 17.76
CA GLY A 249 -18.65 0.41 18.17
C GLY A 249 -19.83 -0.53 18.43
N GLU A 250 -20.00 -1.55 17.59
CA GLU A 250 -21.00 -2.59 17.78
C GLU A 250 -20.70 -3.43 19.04
N GLN A 251 -19.43 -3.77 19.27
CA GLN A 251 -19.03 -4.54 20.45
C GLN A 251 -19.26 -3.75 21.74
N TYR A 252 -18.89 -2.48 21.77
CA TYR A 252 -19.14 -1.59 22.91
C TYR A 252 -20.64 -1.47 23.21
N THR A 253 -21.47 -1.28 22.18
CA THR A 253 -22.93 -1.21 22.34
C THR A 253 -23.51 -2.49 22.95
N LYS A 254 -22.96 -3.66 22.58
CA LYS A 254 -23.38 -4.96 23.17
C LYS A 254 -22.89 -5.16 24.59
N THR A 255 -21.74 -4.58 24.95
CA THR A 255 -21.04 -4.82 26.22
C THR A 255 -20.57 -3.52 26.89
N PRO A 256 -21.48 -2.59 27.25
CA PRO A 256 -21.12 -1.23 27.66
C PRO A 256 -20.35 -1.14 28.99
N ALA A 257 -20.35 -2.19 29.81
CA ALA A 257 -19.61 -2.28 31.06
C ALA A 257 -18.31 -3.08 30.95
N GLU A 258 -17.93 -3.53 29.74
CA GLU A 258 -16.69 -4.26 29.53
C GLU A 258 -15.49 -3.34 29.76
N LYS A 259 -14.53 -3.81 30.56
CA LYS A 259 -13.32 -3.07 30.95
C LYS A 259 -12.08 -3.65 30.30
N ASP A 260 -12.12 -4.92 29.90
CA ASP A 260 -11.04 -5.55 29.17
C ASP A 260 -11.02 -5.03 27.72
N MET A 261 -10.11 -4.09 27.46
CA MET A 261 -9.93 -3.49 26.14
C MET A 261 -9.74 -4.54 25.04
N ARG A 262 -9.17 -5.71 25.34
CA ARG A 262 -8.92 -6.76 24.34
C ARG A 262 -10.22 -7.31 23.79
N LYS A 263 -11.26 -7.42 24.62
CA LYS A 263 -12.59 -7.87 24.17
C LYS A 263 -13.31 -6.85 23.30
N ILE A 264 -12.95 -5.57 23.41
CA ILE A 264 -13.46 -4.50 22.54
C ILE A 264 -12.67 -4.41 21.23
N LEU A 265 -11.34 -4.53 21.29
CA LEU A 265 -10.45 -4.37 20.15
C LEU A 265 -10.37 -5.62 19.26
N LEU A 266 -10.54 -6.82 19.82
CA LEU A 266 -10.46 -8.08 19.07
C LEU A 266 -11.50 -8.17 17.94
N PRO A 267 -12.79 -7.79 18.13
CA PRO A 267 -13.73 -7.70 17.01
C PRO A 267 -13.29 -6.72 15.92
N GLY A 268 -12.69 -5.59 16.30
CA GLY A 268 -12.07 -4.65 15.36
C GLY A 268 -10.96 -5.30 14.54
N LYS A 269 -10.02 -5.98 15.21
CA LYS A 269 -8.93 -6.73 14.57
C LYS A 269 -9.47 -7.78 13.59
N ASN A 270 -10.48 -8.56 13.99
CA ASN A 270 -11.10 -9.58 13.14
C ASN A 270 -11.77 -8.95 11.90
N ALA A 271 -12.46 -7.81 12.05
CA ALA A 271 -13.04 -7.11 10.93
C ALA A 271 -11.98 -6.62 9.92
N VAL A 272 -10.81 -6.19 10.41
CA VAL A 272 -9.65 -5.88 9.54
C VAL A 272 -9.14 -7.13 8.84
N LYS A 273 -8.99 -8.26 9.54
CA LYS A 273 -8.58 -9.53 8.92
C LYS A 273 -9.51 -9.91 7.78
N ASP A 274 -10.82 -9.84 7.99
CA ASP A 274 -11.81 -10.18 6.97
C ASP A 274 -11.69 -9.27 5.75
N ARG A 275 -11.49 -7.96 5.97
CA ARG A 275 -11.32 -7.01 4.87
C ARG A 275 -10.01 -7.22 4.12
N VAL A 276 -8.90 -7.46 4.81
CA VAL A 276 -7.60 -7.78 4.19
C VAL A 276 -7.72 -9.05 3.34
N ARG A 277 -8.35 -10.11 3.87
CA ARG A 277 -8.55 -11.38 3.17
C ARG A 277 -9.41 -11.21 1.92
N GLU A 278 -10.46 -10.41 2.02
CA GLU A 278 -11.31 -10.06 0.89
C GLU A 278 -10.48 -9.41 -0.23
N TYR A 279 -9.73 -8.36 0.07
CA TYR A 279 -8.90 -7.65 -0.92
C TYR A 279 -7.82 -8.54 -1.53
N MET A 280 -7.05 -9.25 -0.70
CA MET A 280 -6.01 -10.16 -1.17
C MET A 280 -6.58 -11.29 -2.03
N GLY A 281 -7.83 -11.71 -1.80
CA GLY A 281 -8.56 -12.65 -2.63
C GLY A 281 -8.75 -12.20 -4.08
N PHE A 282 -8.79 -10.89 -4.34
CA PHE A 282 -8.90 -10.34 -5.69
C PHE A 282 -7.53 -10.12 -6.36
N PHE A 283 -6.44 -10.16 -5.60
CA PHE A 283 -5.13 -9.75 -6.10
C PHE A 283 -4.31 -10.86 -6.77
N GLY A 284 -4.75 -12.12 -6.69
CA GLY A 284 -4.01 -13.26 -7.26
C GLY A 284 -2.69 -13.58 -6.55
N CYS A 285 -2.50 -13.10 -5.31
CA CYS A 285 -1.25 -13.17 -4.57
C CYS A 285 -1.06 -14.43 -3.72
N LYS A 286 -2.09 -15.28 -3.59
CA LYS A 286 -2.04 -16.49 -2.75
C LYS A 286 -0.89 -17.42 -3.16
N GLY A 287 -0.09 -17.86 -2.19
CA GLY A 287 1.07 -18.74 -2.41
C GLY A 287 2.27 -18.05 -3.06
N LYS A 288 2.18 -16.76 -3.42
CA LYS A 288 3.28 -16.05 -4.09
C LYS A 288 4.41 -15.68 -3.15
N GLY A 289 4.17 -15.68 -1.83
CA GLY A 289 5.11 -15.29 -0.77
C GLY A 289 5.98 -16.43 -0.25
N VAL A 290 5.82 -17.66 -0.76
CA VAL A 290 6.64 -18.79 -0.31
C VAL A 290 8.10 -18.57 -0.72
N ILE A 291 8.99 -18.44 0.27
CA ILE A 291 10.45 -18.38 0.08
C ILE A 291 11.02 -19.78 0.29
N ALA A 292 11.77 -20.30 -0.69
CA ALA A 292 12.39 -21.61 -0.59
C ALA A 292 13.33 -21.67 0.63
N GLY A 293 13.09 -22.63 1.54
CA GLY A 293 13.90 -22.82 2.76
C GLY A 293 13.46 -22.02 3.99
N ALA A 294 12.40 -21.22 3.91
CA ALA A 294 11.81 -20.60 5.11
C ALA A 294 11.16 -21.67 5.99
N LYS A 295 11.57 -21.75 7.28
CA LYS A 295 10.83 -22.52 8.29
C LYS A 295 9.45 -21.88 8.44
N SER A 296 8.39 -22.69 8.52
CA SER A 296 7.04 -22.20 8.81
C SER A 296 7.06 -21.39 10.11
N GLY A 297 6.90 -20.07 10.00
CA GLY A 297 6.79 -19.15 11.12
C GLY A 297 5.32 -18.98 11.48
N ILE A 298 5.07 -18.85 12.78
CA ILE A 298 3.75 -18.84 13.43
C ILE A 298 2.88 -20.00 12.96
N GLN A 299 2.99 -21.15 13.64
CA GLN A 299 1.84 -22.04 13.64
C GLN A 299 0.68 -21.27 14.28
N ALA A 300 -0.46 -21.19 13.60
CA ALA A 300 -1.69 -20.60 14.13
C ALA A 300 -2.08 -21.13 15.53
N SER A 301 -1.48 -22.25 15.97
CA SER A 301 -1.62 -22.85 17.29
C SER A 301 -0.77 -22.24 18.41
N GLU A 302 0.25 -21.42 18.14
CA GLU A 302 1.04 -20.75 19.20
C GLU A 302 0.35 -19.48 19.73
N ILE A 303 -0.69 -19.01 19.05
CA ILE A 303 -1.66 -18.01 19.54
C ILE A 303 -2.91 -18.74 20.07
N LYS A 304 -2.73 -19.85 20.80
CA LYS A 304 -3.80 -20.29 21.70
C LYS A 304 -3.84 -19.29 22.83
N HIS A 305 -4.81 -18.38 22.74
CA HIS A 305 -5.28 -17.58 23.86
C HIS A 305 -5.28 -18.47 25.11
N HIS A 306 -4.53 -18.09 26.12
CA HIS A 306 -4.81 -18.56 27.47
C HIS A 306 -6.24 -18.10 27.77
N GLU A 307 -7.17 -19.05 27.68
CA GLU A 307 -8.53 -18.95 28.19
C GLU A 307 -8.52 -18.59 29.68
#